data_AF-A0A960K7H5-F1
#
_entry.id   AF-A0A960K7H5-F1
#
_cell.length_a   1.000
_cell.length_b   1.000
_cell.length_c   1.000
_cell.angle_alpha   90.00
_cell.angle_beta   90.00
_cell.angle_gamma   90.00
#
_symmetry.space_group_name_H-M   'P 1'
#
loop_
_entity.id
_entity.type
_entity.pdbx_description
1 polymer ?
#
loop_
_entity_poly.entity_id
_entity_poly.type
_entity_poly.pdbx_seq_one_letter_code
_entity_poly.pdbx_strand_id
1 'polypeptide(L)' 'MSYDDAHQTDSSGAPLVSATIVCIDCGSTAHLLTKPDDTGRFWPGDLVSYRCEDCLDRWDLIVPGDEDDDLS' A
#
# COMPACT_ATOMS: atom_id res chain seq x y z
N MET A 1 29.13 3.20 4.96
CA MET A 1 27.77 3.23 5.54
C MET A 1 26.85 3.04 4.36
N SER A 2 26.41 1.81 4.13
CA SER A 2 25.50 1.49 3.03
C SER A 2 24.11 1.95 3.45
N TYR A 3 23.55 2.90 2.70
CA TYR A 3 22.13 3.19 2.78
C TYR A 3 21.45 2.09 1.97
N ASP A 4 20.99 1.04 2.64
CA ASP A 4 20.13 0.06 2.00
C ASP A 4 18.85 0.78 1.59
N ASP A 5 18.82 1.17 0.32
CA ASP A 5 17.70 1.68 -0.47
C ASP A 5 16.67 0.56 -0.70
N ALA A 6 16.35 -0.18 0.36
CA ALA A 6 15.36 -1.23 0.31
C ALA A 6 14.00 -0.54 0.15
N HIS A 7 13.50 -0.51 -1.10
CA HIS A 7 12.06 -0.43 -1.32
C HIS A 7 11.41 -1.41 -0.35
N GLN A 8 10.60 -0.90 0.56
CA GLN A 8 9.90 -1.73 1.52
C GLN A 8 9.03 -2.70 0.73
N THR A 9 9.38 -3.97 0.87
CA THR A 9 8.75 -5.07 0.16
C THR A 9 8.19 -6.02 1.18
N ASP A 10 7.07 -6.66 0.86
CA ASP A 10 6.53 -7.75 1.66
C ASP A 10 7.48 -8.97 1.64
N SER A 11 7.11 -10.03 2.34
CA SER A 11 7.88 -11.28 2.39
C SER A 11 8.11 -11.95 1.02
N SER A 12 7.38 -11.53 -0.01
CA SER A 12 7.53 -12.01 -1.39
C SER A 12 8.47 -11.12 -2.24
N GLY A 13 8.91 -9.98 -1.71
CA GLY A 13 9.70 -9.00 -2.46
C GLY A 13 8.85 -8.04 -3.30
N ALA A 14 7.52 -8.03 -3.13
CA ALA A 14 6.63 -7.08 -3.80
C ALA A 14 6.51 -5.78 -2.99
N PRO A 15 6.39 -4.59 -3.61
CA PRO A 15 6.29 -3.34 -2.86
C PRO A 15 5.12 -3.35 -1.85
N LEU A 16 5.34 -2.84 -0.64
CA LEU A 16 4.28 -2.77 0.39
C LEU A 16 3.06 -1.96 -0.07
N VAL A 17 3.27 -0.95 -0.92
CA VAL A 17 2.22 -0.12 -1.50
C VAL A 17 2.41 -0.07 -3.01
N SER A 18 1.42 -0.57 -3.75
CA SER A 18 1.38 -0.50 -5.20
C SER A 18 0.68 0.77 -5.67
N ALA A 19 1.02 1.27 -6.86
CA ALA A 19 0.31 2.44 -7.43
C ALA A 19 -1.16 2.12 -7.77
N THR A 20 -1.48 0.84 -7.95
CA THR A 20 -2.83 0.36 -8.29
C THR A 20 -3.16 -0.93 -7.56
N ILE A 21 -4.45 -1.14 -7.31
CA ILE A 21 -5.03 -2.38 -6.78
C ILE A 21 -6.26 -2.77 -7.60
N VAL A 22 -6.73 -4.00 -7.41
CA VAL A 22 -8.05 -4.43 -7.92
C VAL A 22 -9.13 -3.92 -6.97
N CYS A 23 -10.13 -3.23 -7.50
CA CYS A 23 -11.29 -2.78 -6.73
C CYS A 23 -12.11 -4.00 -6.29
N ILE A 24 -12.34 -4.13 -4.98
CA ILE A 24 -13.07 -5.28 -4.42
C ILE A 24 -14.57 -5.27 -4.76
N ASP A 25 -15.17 -4.09 -4.98
CA ASP A 25 -16.61 -3.98 -5.30
C ASP A 25 -16.94 -4.25 -6.77
N CYS A 26 -16.08 -3.84 -7.71
CA CYS A 26 -16.38 -3.94 -9.15
C CYS A 26 -15.35 -4.70 -9.98
N GLY A 27 -14.19 -5.04 -9.42
CA GLY A 27 -13.11 -5.77 -10.11
C GLY A 27 -12.24 -4.94 -11.05
N SER A 28 -12.57 -3.66 -11.28
CA SER A 28 -11.76 -2.74 -12.09
C SER A 28 -10.52 -2.20 -11.35
N THR A 29 -9.72 -1.36 -12.00
CA THR A 29 -8.53 -0.75 -11.40
C THR A 29 -8.90 0.35 -10.39
N ALA A 30 -8.26 0.35 -9.23
CA ALA A 30 -8.26 1.48 -8.31
C ALA A 30 -6.85 2.05 -8.17
N HIS A 31 -6.76 3.38 -8.16
CA HIS A 31 -5.51 4.13 -8.20
C HIS A 31 -5.21 4.77 -6.85
N LEU A 32 -3.94 4.72 -6.44
CA LEU A 32 -3.47 5.31 -5.18
C LEU A 32 -3.65 6.83 -5.18
N LEU A 33 -4.25 7.36 -4.13
CA LEU A 33 -4.43 8.79 -3.90
C LEU A 33 -3.42 9.35 -2.89
N THR A 34 -3.03 8.54 -1.90
CA THR A 34 -2.09 8.97 -0.85
C THR A 34 -0.68 9.11 -1.43
N LYS A 35 -0.02 10.20 -1.06
CA LYS A 35 1.39 10.41 -1.40
C LYS A 35 2.28 9.80 -0.31
N PRO A 36 3.47 9.31 -0.68
CA PRO A 36 4.46 8.90 0.31
C PRO A 36 4.92 10.09 1.15
N ASP A 37 5.62 9.79 2.24
CA ASP A 37 6.23 10.77 3.13
C ASP A 37 7.36 11.59 2.47
N ASP A 38 7.98 12.49 3.21
CA ASP A 38 9.11 13.31 2.73
C ASP A 38 10.34 12.49 2.34
N THR A 39 10.43 11.22 2.77
CA THR A 39 11.48 10.28 2.36
C THR A 39 11.13 9.53 1.08
N GLY A 40 9.93 9.75 0.53
CA GLY A 40 9.42 9.05 -0.64
C GLY A 40 8.95 7.63 -0.36
N ARG A 41 8.67 7.30 0.91
CA ARG A 41 8.26 5.95 1.33
C ARG A 41 6.92 5.95 2.07
N PHE A 42 6.33 4.76 2.13
CA PHE A 42 5.28 4.42 3.07
C PHE A 42 5.89 3.58 4.18
N TRP A 43 5.29 3.60 5.36
CA TRP A 43 5.70 2.82 6.51
C TRP A 43 4.59 1.87 6.96
N PRO A 44 4.91 0.72 7.55
CA PRO A 44 3.94 -0.09 8.26
C PRO A 44 3.08 0.73 9.22
N GLY A 45 1.76 0.53 9.17
CA GLY A 45 0.78 1.29 9.94
C GLY A 45 0.25 2.55 9.27
N ASP A 46 0.86 3.01 8.17
CA ASP A 46 0.34 4.15 7.41
C ASP A 46 -1.05 3.85 6.81
N LEU A 47 -1.92 4.84 6.78
CA LEU A 47 -3.21 4.76 6.09
C LEU A 47 -3.06 5.27 4.65
N VAL A 48 -3.30 4.39 3.68
CA VAL A 48 -3.30 4.71 2.25
C VAL A 48 -4.71 4.60 1.66
N SER A 49 -5.05 5.54 0.78
CA SER A 49 -6.36 5.60 0.13
C SER A 49 -6.23 5.33 -1.36
N TYR A 50 -7.15 4.53 -1.91
CA TYR A 50 -7.29 4.26 -3.33
C TYR A 50 -8.68 4.66 -3.82
N ARG A 51 -8.80 4.99 -5.10
CA ARG A 51 -10.10 5.25 -5.73
C ARG A 51 -10.25 4.49 -7.04
N CYS A 52 -11.37 3.79 -7.19
CA CYS A 52 -11.69 3.10 -8.43
C CYS A 52 -11.97 4.09 -9.56
N GLU A 53 -11.49 3.79 -10.77
CA GLU A 53 -11.76 4.61 -11.95
C GLU A 53 -13.18 4.43 -12.51
N ASP A 54 -13.81 3.28 -12.27
CA ASP A 54 -15.12 2.93 -12.82
C ASP A 54 -16.27 3.16 -11.84
N CYS A 55 -16.27 2.49 -10.68
CA CYS A 55 -17.35 2.64 -9.69
C CYS A 55 -17.19 3.89 -8.80
N LEU A 56 -16.01 4.52 -8.84
CA LEU A 56 -15.65 5.72 -8.06
C LEU A 56 -15.61 5.53 -6.53
N ASP A 57 -15.77 4.29 -6.05
CA ASP A 57 -15.64 3.94 -4.64
C ASP A 57 -14.20 4.12 -4.15
N ARG A 58 -14.08 4.35 -2.84
CA ARG A 58 -12.81 4.61 -2.15
C ARG A 58 -12.50 3.49 -1.17
N TRP A 59 -11.22 3.10 -1.15
CA TRP A 59 -10.68 2.08 -0.25
C TRP A 59 -9.59 2.68 0.60
N ASP A 60 -9.71 2.55 1.92
CA ASP A 60 -8.72 3.00 2.90
C ASP A 60 -8.07 1.75 3.52
N LEU A 61 -6.76 1.57 3.34
CA LEU A 61 -6.01 0.37 3.73
C LEU A 61 -4.83 0.77 4.63
N ILE A 62 -4.51 -0.10 5.59
CA ILE A 62 -3.32 0.05 6.42
C ILE A 62 -2.15 -0.70 5.77
N VAL A 63 -1.00 -0.04 5.67
CA VAL A 63 0.24 -0.67 5.18
C VAL A 63 0.67 -1.76 6.16
N PRO A 64 0.84 -3.01 5.72
CA PRO A 64 1.19 -4.10 6.62
C PRO A 64 2.63 -3.97 7.14
N GLY A 65 2.87 -4.49 8.35
CA GLY A 65 4.21 -4.64 8.93
C GLY A 65 4.76 -6.06 8.78
N ASP A 66 6.00 -6.25 9.22
CA ASP A 66 6.75 -7.52 9.13
C ASP A 66 6.27 -8.61 10.11
N GLU A 67 5.19 -8.34 10.85
CA GLU A 67 4.69 -9.26 11.86
C GLU A 67 3.23 -9.60 11.52
N ASP A 68 2.95 -10.90 11.43
CA ASP A 68 1.63 -11.50 11.59
C ASP A 68 1.03 -11.16 13.00
N ASP A 69 1.00 -9.89 13.42
CA ASP A 69 0.84 -9.46 14.82
C ASP A 69 -0.60 -9.04 15.17
N ASP A 70 -1.59 -9.85 14.77
CA ASP A 70 -2.92 -9.83 15.41
C ASP A 70 -3.64 -11.19 15.40
N LEU A 71 -2.90 -12.30 15.27
CA LEU A 71 -3.46 -13.65 15.43
C LEU A 71 -2.60 -14.50 16.39
N SER A 72 -2.60 -14.15 17.67
CA SER A 72 -2.16 -15.01 18.78
C SER A 72 -3.31 -15.40 19.70
#